data_AF-A0A7J2R0P8-F1
#
_entry.id   AF-A0A7J2R0P8-F1
#
_cell.length_a   1.000
_cell.length_b   1.000
_cell.length_c   1.000
_cell.angle_alpha   90.00
_cell.angle_beta   90.00
_cell.angle_gamma   90.00
#
_symmetry.space_group_name_H-M   'P 1'
#
loop_
_entity.id
_entity.type
_entity.pdbx_description
1 polymer ?
#
loop_
_entity_poly.entity_id
_entity_poly.type
_entity_poly.pdbx_seq_one_letter_code
_entity_poly.pdbx_strand_id
1 'polypeptide(L)'
;KCFGCSLCKLVCPVDAIELGPIPDIAQEIIDESNPKLLIDHEKCCYCMLCVIVCPNDAFHENIEPEGSIDLNEFPTIRNFYKIDLDKCIEDKKSKICILCLDVRERNNVEEYHKIQKDCPADCFFIDSPINGVVTIKKNMLHKCDPHGCKIIFIETK
;
A
#
# COMPACT_ATOMS: atom_id res chain seq x y z
N LYS A 1 -3.49 4.09 -7.04
CA LYS A 1 -2.81 3.17 -6.09
C LYS A 1 -2.42 3.84 -4.78
N CYS A 2 -1.89 5.06 -4.72
CA CYS A 2 -1.60 5.66 -3.39
C CYS A 2 -2.89 5.82 -2.57
N PHE A 3 -2.88 5.35 -1.32
CA PHE A 3 -3.97 5.49 -0.34
C PHE A 3 -3.59 6.36 0.88
N GLY A 4 -2.44 7.05 0.82
CA GLY A 4 -2.07 8.08 1.80
C GLY A 4 -1.58 7.58 3.16
N CYS A 5 -0.99 6.38 3.26
CA CYS A 5 -0.56 5.77 4.52
C CYS A 5 0.66 6.42 5.20
N SER A 6 1.36 7.34 4.55
CA SER A 6 2.54 8.07 5.04
C SER A 6 3.83 7.27 5.28
N LEU A 7 3.90 5.97 5.00
CA LEU A 7 5.14 5.19 5.15
C LEU A 7 6.31 5.77 4.34
N CYS A 8 6.04 6.22 3.11
CA CYS A 8 7.06 6.86 2.27
C CYS A 8 7.59 8.18 2.86
N LYS A 9 6.74 8.98 3.54
CA LYS A 9 7.16 10.17 4.28
C LYS A 9 8.07 9.78 5.44
N LEU A 10 7.66 8.78 6.23
CA LEU A 10 8.38 8.34 7.42
C LEU A 10 9.79 7.81 7.12
N VAL A 11 9.96 7.10 6.01
CA VAL A 11 11.25 6.48 5.64
C VAL A 11 12.18 7.44 4.88
N CYS A 12 11.70 8.61 4.42
CA CYS A 12 12.49 9.50 3.58
C CYS A 12 13.63 10.15 4.39
N PRO A 13 14.91 9.86 4.11
CA PRO A 13 16.02 10.32 4.94
C PRO A 13 16.34 11.81 4.79
N VAL A 14 15.74 12.46 3.78
CA VAL A 14 15.99 13.85 3.38
C VAL A 14 14.72 14.71 3.43
N ASP A 15 13.65 14.19 4.05
CA ASP A 15 12.37 14.88 4.19
C ASP A 15 11.81 15.47 2.89
N ALA A 16 12.05 14.80 1.76
CA ALA A 16 11.66 15.28 0.43
C ALA A 16 10.18 15.03 0.10
N ILE A 17 9.44 14.29 0.93
CA ILE A 17 8.05 13.93 0.66
C ILE A 17 7.15 14.75 1.58
N GLU A 18 5.99 15.19 1.10
CA GLU A 18 4.91 15.74 1.92
C GLU A 18 3.58 15.07 1.56
N LEU A 19 2.66 14.98 2.53
CA LEU A 19 1.32 14.45 2.28
C LEU A 19 0.42 15.55 1.69
N GLY A 20 -0.40 15.15 0.73
CA GLY A 20 -1.52 15.97 0.30
C GLY A 20 -2.67 16.01 1.31
N PRO A 21 -3.80 16.62 0.95
CA PRO A 21 -4.99 16.69 1.78
C PRO A 21 -5.76 15.35 1.84
N ILE A 22 -5.11 14.28 2.35
CA ILE A 22 -5.70 12.92 2.40
C ILE A 22 -7.08 12.88 3.07
N PRO A 23 -7.33 13.57 4.23
CA PRO A 23 -8.64 13.53 4.86
C PRO A 23 -9.75 14.07 3.95
N ASP A 24 -9.51 15.20 3.30
CA ASP A 24 -10.50 15.84 2.44
C ASP A 24 -10.76 15.01 1.17
N ILE A 25 -9.71 14.37 0.63
CA ILE A 25 -9.85 13.42 -0.49
C ILE A 25 -10.69 12.21 -0.06
N ALA A 26 -10.39 11.62 1.10
CA ALA A 26 -11.06 10.42 1.59
C ALA A 26 -12.54 10.67 1.96
N GLN A 27 -12.89 11.91 2.30
CA GLN A 27 -14.25 12.36 2.60
C GLN A 27 -14.99 12.90 1.38
N GLU A 28 -14.38 12.85 0.19
CA GLU A 28 -14.95 13.38 -1.05
C GLU A 28 -15.29 14.89 -0.99
N ILE A 29 -14.67 15.61 -0.05
CA ILE A 29 -14.75 17.08 0.04
C ILE A 29 -14.03 17.70 -1.16
N ILE A 30 -12.94 17.05 -1.58
CA ILE A 30 -12.18 17.38 -2.79
C ILE A 30 -11.99 16.13 -3.65
N ASP A 31 -11.76 16.36 -4.93
CA ASP A 31 -11.67 15.31 -5.95
C ASP A 31 -10.48 14.36 -5.73
N GLU A 32 -10.65 13.06 -6.04
CA GLU A 32 -9.60 12.05 -5.89
C GLU A 32 -8.36 12.26 -6.76
N SER A 33 -8.46 13.07 -7.83
CA SER A 33 -7.34 13.48 -8.67
C SER A 33 -6.35 14.39 -7.95
N ASN A 34 -6.71 14.96 -6.80
CA ASN A 34 -5.79 15.73 -6.00
C ASN A 34 -4.59 14.87 -5.57
N PRO A 35 -3.36 15.44 -5.61
CA PRO A 35 -2.16 14.70 -5.28
C PRO A 35 -2.20 14.28 -3.82
N LYS A 36 -2.12 12.97 -3.58
CA LYS A 36 -2.02 12.39 -2.23
C LYS A 36 -0.60 12.55 -1.65
N LEU A 37 0.39 12.77 -2.52
CA LEU A 37 1.80 12.94 -2.18
C LEU A 37 2.39 14.06 -3.03
N LEU A 38 3.30 14.82 -2.43
CA LEU A 38 4.13 15.83 -3.09
C LEU A 38 5.60 15.45 -2.86
N ILE A 39 6.44 15.57 -3.88
CA ILE A 39 7.87 15.23 -3.81
C ILE A 39 8.68 16.45 -4.22
N ASP A 40 9.56 16.90 -3.33
CA ASP A 40 10.58 17.91 -3.58
C ASP A 40 11.76 17.27 -4.30
N HIS A 41 11.82 17.46 -5.62
CA HIS A 41 12.87 16.89 -6.46
C HIS A 41 14.25 17.53 -6.27
N GLU A 42 14.34 18.71 -5.64
CA GLU A 42 15.62 19.33 -5.31
C GLU A 42 16.24 18.70 -4.05
N LYS A 43 15.41 18.22 -3.12
CA LYS A 43 15.85 17.47 -1.94
C LYS A 43 16.01 15.97 -2.18
N CYS A 44 15.24 15.42 -3.12
CA CYS A 44 15.23 13.99 -3.38
C CYS A 44 16.61 13.47 -3.80
N CYS A 45 17.14 12.52 -3.02
CA CYS A 45 18.40 11.83 -3.33
C CYS A 45 18.21 10.53 -4.14
N TYR A 46 16.98 10.24 -4.61
CA TYR A 46 16.66 9.08 -5.45
C TYR A 46 17.11 7.72 -4.86
N CYS A 47 17.06 7.56 -3.54
CA CYS A 47 17.47 6.33 -2.85
C CYS A 47 16.47 5.15 -2.91
N MET A 48 15.30 5.35 -3.51
CA MET A 48 14.22 4.35 -3.71
C MET A 48 13.57 3.73 -2.46
N LEU A 49 13.93 4.16 -1.24
CA LEU A 49 13.30 3.68 -0.01
C LEU A 49 11.77 3.85 0.00
N CYS A 50 11.26 4.94 -0.58
CA CYS A 50 9.82 5.20 -0.69
C CYS A 50 9.10 4.17 -1.57
N VAL A 51 9.76 3.67 -2.62
CA VAL A 51 9.22 2.64 -3.52
C VAL A 51 9.17 1.30 -2.78
N ILE A 52 10.29 0.93 -2.17
CA ILE A 52 10.48 -0.33 -1.45
C ILE A 52 9.50 -0.47 -0.28
N VAL A 53 9.26 0.60 0.47
CA VAL A 53 8.36 0.57 1.64
C VAL A 53 6.88 0.63 1.24
N CYS A 54 6.54 0.89 -0.02
CA CYS A 54 5.15 1.14 -0.42
C CYS A 54 4.35 -0.17 -0.49
N PRO A 55 3.37 -0.41 0.40
CA PRO A 55 2.61 -1.65 0.39
C PRO A 55 1.64 -1.75 -0.79
N ASN A 56 1.35 -0.64 -1.48
CA ASN A 56 0.46 -0.62 -2.65
C ASN A 56 1.18 -0.44 -3.98
N ASP A 57 2.52 -0.50 -3.95
CA ASP A 57 3.34 -0.30 -5.15
C ASP A 57 2.87 0.93 -5.96
N ALA A 58 2.70 2.04 -5.24
CA ALA A 58 2.07 3.26 -5.75
C ALA A 58 3.03 4.14 -6.54
N PHE A 59 4.32 3.86 -6.46
CA PHE A 59 5.35 4.50 -7.25
C PHE A 59 5.50 3.72 -8.56
N HIS A 60 5.48 4.42 -9.69
CA HIS A 60 5.85 3.83 -10.97
C HIS A 60 7.26 4.30 -11.29
N GLU A 61 8.23 3.40 -11.16
CA GLU A 61 9.58 3.66 -11.64
C GLU A 61 9.55 3.61 -13.17
N ASN A 62 9.86 4.74 -13.80
CA ASN A 62 10.24 4.77 -15.22
C ASN A 62 11.77 4.76 -15.35
N ILE A 63 12.46 4.13 -14.39
CA ILE A 63 13.92 4.12 -14.31
C ILE A 63 14.35 2.67 -14.25
N GLU A 64 14.95 2.20 -15.34
CA GLU A 64 15.75 0.96 -15.31
C GLU A 64 17.17 1.37 -14.94
N PRO A 65 17.66 1.07 -13.72
CA PRO A 65 19.04 1.40 -13.36
C PRO A 65 20.01 0.61 -14.24
N GLU A 66 20.99 1.30 -14.83
CA GLU A 66 22.04 0.64 -15.62
C GLU A 66 22.94 -0.23 -14.71
N GLY A 67 22.66 -1.54 -14.72
CA GLY A 67 23.60 -2.65 -14.51
C GLY A 67 24.34 -2.77 -13.17
N SER A 68 24.09 -1.90 -12.19
CA SER A 68 24.91 -1.82 -10.96
C SER A 68 24.12 -1.84 -9.65
N ILE A 69 22.78 -1.93 -9.72
CA ILE A 69 21.92 -2.03 -8.54
C ILE A 69 21.30 -3.43 -8.51
N ASP A 70 21.71 -4.28 -7.56
CA ASP A 70 21.01 -5.53 -7.29
C ASP A 70 19.82 -5.25 -6.37
N LEU A 71 18.61 -5.29 -6.94
CA LEU A 71 17.37 -5.06 -6.19
C LEU A 71 17.16 -6.09 -5.08
N ASN A 72 17.81 -7.26 -5.14
CA ASN A 72 17.72 -8.27 -4.08
C ASN A 72 18.45 -7.86 -2.79
N GLU A 73 19.36 -6.87 -2.84
CA GLU A 73 20.05 -6.35 -1.65
C GLU A 73 19.18 -5.40 -0.82
N PHE A 74 18.07 -4.90 -1.39
CA PHE A 74 17.19 -3.97 -0.68
C PHE A 74 16.22 -4.71 0.26
N PRO A 75 15.93 -4.16 1.46
CA PRO A 75 14.96 -4.75 2.37
C PRO A 75 13.56 -4.73 1.78
N THR A 76 12.96 -5.87 1.48
CA THR A 76 11.58 -5.92 0.97
C THR A 76 10.57 -6.10 2.10
N ILE A 77 9.44 -5.38 2.01
CA ILE A 77 8.29 -5.73 2.85
C ILE A 77 7.67 -7.00 2.27
N ARG A 78 7.49 -8.02 3.10
CA ARG A 78 6.80 -9.26 2.69
C ARG A 78 5.36 -8.95 2.25
N ASN A 79 4.81 -9.81 1.39
CA ASN A 79 3.41 -9.73 1.01
C ASN A 79 2.50 -9.81 2.23
N PHE A 80 1.38 -9.08 2.18
CA PHE A 80 0.39 -9.01 3.27
C PHE A 80 -0.68 -10.09 3.09
N TYR A 81 -0.30 -11.20 2.45
CA TYR A 81 -1.16 -12.34 2.16
C TYR A 81 -0.35 -13.62 2.00
N LYS A 82 -1.05 -14.74 2.12
CA LYS A 82 -0.56 -16.10 1.84
C LYS A 82 -1.51 -16.78 0.86
N ILE A 83 -0.95 -17.69 0.06
CA ILE A 83 -1.72 -18.52 -0.87
C ILE A 83 -1.43 -19.99 -0.56
N ASP A 84 -2.49 -20.76 -0.34
CA ASP A 84 -2.47 -22.21 -0.28
C ASP A 84 -2.35 -22.74 -1.73
N LEU A 85 -1.11 -23.00 -2.16
CA LEU A 85 -0.82 -23.43 -3.53
C LEU A 85 -1.39 -24.83 -3.85
N ASP A 86 -1.61 -25.68 -2.83
CA ASP A 86 -2.18 -27.01 -3.02
C ASP A 86 -3.67 -26.94 -3.42
N LYS A 87 -4.37 -25.88 -3.01
CA LYS A 87 -5.76 -25.61 -3.43
C LYS A 87 -5.85 -24.71 -4.66
N CYS A 88 -4.78 -24.01 -5.01
CA CYS A 88 -4.84 -22.99 -6.06
C CYS A 88 -5.09 -23.61 -7.43
N ILE A 89 -6.15 -23.17 -8.11
CA ILE A 89 -6.55 -23.69 -9.43
C ILE A 89 -6.08 -22.84 -10.62
N GLU A 90 -5.57 -21.64 -10.36
CA GLU A 90 -5.15 -20.65 -11.38
C GLU A 90 -6.12 -20.51 -12.57
N ASP A 91 -7.42 -20.33 -12.29
CA ASP A 91 -8.45 -20.21 -13.32
C ASP A 91 -8.38 -18.86 -14.05
N LYS A 92 -7.69 -18.83 -15.19
CA LYS A 92 -7.56 -17.66 -16.06
C LYS A 92 -8.89 -17.15 -16.65
N LYS A 93 -10.02 -17.84 -16.45
CA LYS A 93 -11.35 -17.36 -16.83
C LYS A 93 -12.04 -16.59 -15.70
N SER A 94 -11.64 -16.84 -14.45
CA SER A 94 -12.17 -16.13 -13.28
C SER A 94 -11.54 -14.75 -13.17
N LYS A 95 -12.39 -13.70 -13.16
CA LYS A 95 -11.94 -12.31 -12.94
C LYS A 95 -11.20 -12.14 -11.61
N ILE A 96 -11.62 -12.86 -10.58
CA ILE A 96 -10.97 -12.80 -9.25
C ILE A 96 -9.62 -13.50 -9.29
N CYS A 97 -9.48 -14.60 -10.02
CA CYS A 97 -8.19 -15.26 -10.15
C CYS A 97 -7.20 -14.43 -10.98
N ILE A 98 -7.65 -13.76 -12.04
CA ILE A 98 -6.83 -12.79 -12.79
C ILE A 98 -6.38 -11.65 -11.87
N LEU A 99 -7.30 -11.10 -11.07
CA LEU A 99 -6.98 -10.09 -10.06
C LEU A 99 -5.97 -10.59 -9.03
N CYS A 100 -6.12 -11.83 -8.55
CA CYS A 100 -5.17 -12.48 -7.65
C CYS A 100 -3.78 -12.61 -8.28
N LEU A 101 -3.69 -12.94 -9.58
CA LEU A 101 -2.42 -13.00 -10.30
C LEU A 101 -1.77 -11.61 -10.45
N ASP A 102 -2.55 -10.57 -10.77
CA ASP A 102 -2.06 -9.19 -10.87
C ASP A 102 -1.44 -8.71 -9.54
N VAL A 103 -2.10 -8.98 -8.41
CA VAL A 103 -1.56 -8.57 -7.11
C VAL A 103 -0.36 -9.38 -6.63
N ARG A 104 -0.02 -10.50 -7.30
CA ARG A 104 1.24 -11.23 -7.08
C ARG A 104 2.42 -10.53 -7.73
N GLU A 105 2.20 -9.85 -8.84
CA GLU A 105 3.24 -9.08 -9.54
C GLU A 105 3.39 -7.69 -8.93
N ARG A 106 2.27 -7.02 -8.63
CA ARG A 106 2.26 -5.65 -8.11
C ARG A 106 1.25 -5.51 -6.99
N ASN A 107 1.72 -5.30 -5.76
CA ASN A 107 0.84 -5.26 -4.60
C ASN A 107 -0.31 -4.24 -4.77
N ASN A 108 -1.51 -4.66 -4.41
CA ASN A 108 -2.69 -3.82 -4.31
C ASN A 108 -3.55 -4.25 -3.12
N VAL A 109 -3.27 -3.67 -1.94
CA VAL A 109 -3.88 -3.98 -0.65
C VAL A 109 -5.39 -3.80 -0.67
N GLU A 110 -5.90 -2.84 -1.45
CA GLU A 110 -7.34 -2.57 -1.58
C GLU A 110 -8.11 -3.77 -2.17
N GLU A 111 -7.45 -4.59 -2.99
CA GLU A 111 -8.07 -5.74 -3.67
C GLU A 111 -8.01 -7.03 -2.85
N TYR A 112 -7.14 -7.12 -1.83
CA TYR A 112 -6.94 -8.36 -1.07
C TYR A 112 -8.22 -8.87 -0.40
N HIS A 113 -9.04 -7.97 0.15
CA HIS A 113 -10.31 -8.37 0.79
C HIS A 113 -11.29 -9.00 -0.21
N LYS A 114 -11.34 -8.46 -1.41
CA LYS A 114 -12.18 -8.98 -2.50
C LYS A 114 -11.66 -10.33 -2.98
N ILE A 115 -10.34 -10.47 -3.15
CA ILE A 115 -9.73 -11.75 -3.51
C ILE A 115 -10.01 -12.80 -2.44
N GLN A 116 -9.77 -12.50 -1.16
CA GLN A 116 -10.03 -13.44 -0.07
C GLN A 116 -11.50 -13.89 -0.03
N LYS A 117 -12.43 -12.96 -0.27
CA LYS A 117 -13.87 -13.24 -0.21
C LYS A 117 -14.37 -14.07 -1.39
N ASP A 118 -13.89 -13.77 -2.59
CA ASP A 118 -14.47 -14.27 -3.84
C ASP A 118 -13.53 -15.27 -4.56
N CYS A 119 -12.47 -15.73 -3.89
CA CYS A 119 -11.54 -16.73 -4.43
C CYS A 119 -12.30 -18.04 -4.71
N PRO A 120 -12.32 -18.56 -5.95
CA PRO A 120 -13.07 -19.77 -6.27
C PRO A 120 -12.52 -21.04 -5.60
N ALA A 121 -11.30 -20.98 -5.06
CA ALA A 121 -10.63 -22.11 -4.40
C ALA A 121 -10.43 -21.88 -2.89
N ASP A 122 -10.93 -20.75 -2.34
CA ASP A 122 -10.75 -20.37 -0.93
C ASP A 122 -9.29 -20.52 -0.45
N CYS A 123 -8.33 -20.14 -1.31
CA CYS A 123 -6.91 -20.40 -1.11
C CYS A 123 -6.09 -19.14 -0.79
N PHE A 124 -6.69 -17.96 -0.79
CA PHE A 124 -6.01 -16.68 -0.52
C PHE A 124 -6.40 -16.16 0.86
N PHE A 125 -5.40 -15.80 1.67
CA PHE A 125 -5.60 -15.33 3.04
C PHE A 125 -4.79 -14.07 3.28
N ILE A 126 -5.42 -13.02 3.80
CA ILE A 126 -4.73 -11.82 4.26
C ILE A 126 -3.88 -12.19 5.48
N ASP A 127 -2.61 -11.83 5.43
CA ASP A 127 -1.58 -12.16 6.41
C ASP A 127 -0.68 -10.93 6.58
N SER A 128 -1.11 -9.98 7.42
CA SER A 128 -0.33 -8.78 7.69
C SER A 128 0.93 -9.14 8.49
N PRO A 129 2.15 -8.77 8.04
CA PRO A 129 3.36 -8.94 8.84
C PRO A 129 3.40 -7.99 10.05
N ILE A 130 2.52 -6.98 10.08
CA ILE A 130 2.41 -6.01 11.16
C ILE A 130 1.53 -6.61 12.27
N ASN A 131 2.13 -6.85 13.43
CA ASN A 131 1.45 -7.30 14.64
C ASN A 131 1.36 -6.12 15.62
N GLY A 132 0.17 -5.85 16.17
CA GLY A 132 -0.02 -4.77 17.14
C GLY A 132 -1.50 -4.45 17.40
N VAL A 133 -1.76 -3.68 18.46
CA VAL A 133 -3.11 -3.19 18.76
C VAL A 133 -3.29 -1.83 18.12
N VAL A 134 -4.27 -1.71 17.21
CA VAL A 134 -4.69 -0.41 16.68
C VAL A 134 -5.33 0.39 17.83
N THR A 135 -4.61 1.39 18.34
CA THR A 135 -5.12 2.26 19.41
C THR A 135 -5.68 3.54 18.79
N ILE A 136 -7.00 3.62 18.66
CA ILE A 136 -7.66 4.87 18.26
C ILE A 136 -7.63 5.82 19.47
N LYS A 137 -6.77 6.84 19.43
CA LYS A 137 -6.73 7.84 20.52
C LYS A 137 -8.07 8.58 20.57
N LYS A 138 -8.68 8.69 21.75
CA LYS A 138 -10.05 9.23 21.95
C LYS A 138 -10.24 10.65 21.40
N ASN A 139 -9.18 11.46 21.40
CA ASN A 139 -9.16 12.80 20.82
C ASN A 139 -9.10 12.81 19.28
N MET A 140 -8.95 11.67 18.61
CA MET A 140 -9.00 11.53 17.15
C MET A 140 -10.33 10.96 16.65
N LEU A 141 -11.24 10.52 17.54
CA LEU A 141 -12.55 9.98 17.16
C LEU A 141 -13.45 10.99 16.44
N HIS A 142 -13.34 12.29 16.75
CA HIS A 142 -14.08 13.33 16.01
C HIS A 142 -13.59 13.52 14.57
N LYS A 143 -12.35 13.11 14.27
CA LYS A 143 -11.81 13.01 12.90
C LYS A 143 -12.11 11.65 12.28
N CYS A 144 -12.58 10.70 13.09
CA CYS A 144 -13.06 9.41 12.65
C CYS A 144 -14.55 9.22 12.90
N ASP A 145 -15.35 10.03 12.22
CA ASP A 145 -16.81 9.90 12.18
C ASP A 145 -17.22 8.60 11.45
N PRO A 146 -18.19 7.81 11.96
CA PRO A 146 -18.86 6.73 11.24
C PRO A 146 -19.42 7.12 9.86
N HIS A 147 -19.61 8.41 9.58
CA HIS A 147 -20.00 8.94 8.27
C HIS A 147 -18.82 9.30 7.36
N GLY A 148 -17.55 9.17 7.78
CA GLY A 148 -16.42 9.53 6.91
C GLY A 148 -15.02 9.47 7.54
N CYS A 149 -14.50 8.28 7.88
CA CYS A 149 -13.07 8.09 8.17
C CYS A 149 -12.48 6.85 7.51
N LYS A 150 -11.49 7.05 6.65
CA LYS A 150 -10.69 5.99 6.01
C LYS A 150 -9.19 6.09 6.30
N ILE A 151 -8.78 6.68 7.43
CA ILE A 151 -7.34 6.76 7.76
C ILE A 151 -7.10 6.27 9.18
N ILE A 152 -6.54 5.06 9.28
CA ILE A 152 -5.98 4.53 10.52
C ILE A 152 -4.49 4.89 10.53
N PHE A 153 -4.09 5.79 11.42
CA PHE A 153 -2.68 5.94 11.78
C PHE A 153 -2.34 4.84 12.79
N ILE A 154 -1.58 3.83 12.37
CA ILE A 154 -1.07 2.78 13.26
C ILE A 154 0.22 3.32 13.90
N GLU A 155 0.19 3.66 15.19
CA GLU A 155 1.41 3.77 15.99
C GLU A 155 1.77 2.35 16.48
N THR A 156 2.82 1.75 15.91
CA THR A 156 3.46 0.56 16.48
C THR A 156 4.38 1.00 17.61
N LYS A 157 4.11 0.52 18.83
CA LYS A 157 5.04 0.63 19.97
C LYS A 157 6.17 -0.39 19.87
#